data_AF-J9G388-F1
#
_entry.id   AF-J9G388-F1
#
_cell.length_a   1.000
_cell.length_b   1.000
_cell.length_c   1.000
_cell.angle_alpha   90.00
_cell.angle_beta   90.00
_cell.angle_gamma   90.00
#
_symmetry.space_group_name_H-M   'P 1'
#
loop_
_entity.id
_entity.type
_entity.pdbx_description
1 polymer ?
#
loop_
_entity_poly.entity_id
_entity_poly.type
_entity_poly.pdbx_seq_one_letter_code
_entity_poly.pdbx_strand_id
1 'polypeptide(L)'
;MIISLLQSSIKEIEVIKFDQLVDKLLDLSINAGKHILAAVIIYMVGRFLIKLINRVVFGMLERRQVEISVQSFLRSLLNILLTILLIISVIGALGVNTTSFAALLASAGVAIGMALSGHLQNFAGGLVVLVFKPYKVGDYIEAQSVAGTVREIQI
;
A
#
# COMPACT_ATOMS: atom_id res chain seq x y z
N MET A 1 12.22 -59.75 -35.49
CA MET A 1 10.90 -59.63 -34.83
C MET A 1 11.00 -59.08 -33.41
N ILE A 2 11.87 -59.60 -32.53
CA ILE A 2 12.03 -59.06 -31.16
C ILE A 2 12.73 -57.69 -31.14
N ILE A 3 13.77 -57.50 -31.97
CA ILE A 3 14.51 -56.22 -32.07
C ILE A 3 13.63 -55.07 -32.59
N SER A 4 12.73 -55.37 -33.55
CA SER A 4 11.78 -54.38 -34.08
C SER A 4 10.70 -53.98 -33.06
N LEU A 5 10.28 -54.90 -32.19
CA LEU A 5 9.35 -54.62 -31.09
C LEU A 5 10.01 -53.78 -29.97
N LEU A 6 11.29 -54.02 -29.69
CA LEU A 6 12.08 -53.20 -28.76
C LEU A 6 12.26 -51.77 -29.28
N GLN A 7 12.56 -51.61 -30.57
CA GLN A 7 12.65 -50.27 -31.19
C GLN A 7 11.31 -49.53 -31.21
N SER A 8 10.19 -50.22 -31.44
CA SER A 8 8.87 -49.58 -31.38
C SER A 8 8.51 -49.13 -29.96
N SER A 9 8.80 -49.95 -28.93
CA SER A 9 8.59 -49.55 -27.53
C SER A 9 9.48 -48.39 -27.08
N ILE A 10 10.73 -48.33 -27.54
CA ILE A 10 11.63 -47.19 -27.22
C ILE A 10 11.13 -45.90 -27.87
N LYS A 11 10.65 -45.96 -29.12
CA LYS A 11 10.13 -44.80 -29.86
C LYS A 11 8.82 -44.29 -29.25
N GLU A 12 7.95 -45.18 -28.78
CA GLU A 12 6.74 -44.79 -28.04
C GLU A 12 7.06 -44.09 -26.71
N ILE A 13 8.05 -44.58 -25.95
CA ILE A 13 8.47 -43.96 -24.68
C ILE A 13 9.08 -42.56 -24.88
N GLU A 14 9.80 -42.33 -25.99
CA GLU A 14 10.42 -41.04 -26.31
C GLU A 14 9.39 -40.02 -26.81
N VAL A 15 8.41 -40.46 -27.62
CA VAL A 15 7.30 -39.61 -28.12
C VAL A 15 6.36 -39.20 -26.99
N ILE A 16 5.99 -40.12 -26.08
CA ILE A 16 5.10 -39.83 -24.95
C ILE A 16 5.72 -38.78 -23.99
N LYS A 17 7.05 -38.81 -23.79
CA LYS A 17 7.75 -37.82 -22.96
C LYS A 17 7.86 -36.46 -23.64
N PHE A 18 7.98 -36.43 -24.98
CA PHE A 18 8.04 -35.19 -25.74
C PHE A 18 6.69 -34.46 -25.71
N ASP A 19 5.58 -35.17 -25.92
CA ASP A 19 4.24 -34.59 -25.87
C ASP A 19 3.92 -34.05 -24.46
N GLN A 20 4.29 -34.80 -23.41
CA GLN A 20 4.15 -34.34 -22.01
C GLN A 20 5.01 -33.10 -21.68
N LEU A 21 6.20 -32.98 -22.27
CA LEU A 21 7.03 -31.78 -22.14
C LEU A 21 6.39 -30.60 -22.86
N VAL A 22 5.90 -30.80 -24.08
CA VAL A 22 5.23 -29.76 -24.87
C VAL A 22 3.97 -29.26 -24.16
N ASP A 23 3.13 -30.17 -23.65
CA ASP A 23 1.91 -29.82 -22.91
C ASP A 23 2.23 -29.03 -21.63
N LYS A 24 3.27 -29.46 -20.89
CA LYS A 24 3.71 -28.76 -19.68
C LYS A 24 4.29 -27.37 -19.98
N LEU A 25 5.00 -27.20 -21.10
CA LEU A 25 5.50 -25.90 -21.55
C LEU A 25 4.36 -24.99 -22.02
N LEU A 26 3.35 -25.54 -22.70
CA LEU A 26 2.15 -24.81 -23.10
C LEU A 26 1.36 -24.34 -21.88
N ASP A 27 1.13 -25.20 -20.90
CA ASP A 27 0.41 -24.87 -19.66
C ASP A 27 1.13 -23.78 -18.85
N LEU A 28 2.45 -23.88 -18.72
CA LEU A 28 3.26 -22.84 -18.07
C LEU A 28 3.19 -21.52 -18.85
N SER A 29 3.21 -21.57 -20.18
CA SER A 29 3.14 -20.37 -21.03
C SER A 29 1.78 -19.68 -20.92
N ILE A 30 0.68 -20.43 -20.89
CA ILE A 30 -0.68 -19.91 -20.74
C ILE A 30 -0.87 -19.30 -19.35
N ASN A 31 -0.40 -19.97 -18.30
CA ASN A 31 -0.50 -19.44 -16.94
C ASN A 31 0.37 -18.20 -16.74
N ALA A 32 1.62 -18.21 -17.21
CA ALA A 32 2.47 -17.03 -17.16
C ALA A 32 1.85 -15.86 -17.95
N GLY A 33 1.28 -16.13 -19.13
CA GLY A 33 0.57 -15.14 -19.93
C GLY A 33 -0.61 -14.50 -19.19
N LYS A 34 -1.42 -15.29 -18.49
CA LYS A 34 -2.54 -14.79 -17.66
C LYS A 34 -2.05 -13.88 -16.53
N HIS A 35 -1.00 -14.28 -15.81
CA HIS A 35 -0.41 -13.48 -14.73
C HIS A 35 0.16 -12.15 -15.23
N ILE A 36 0.89 -12.17 -16.35
CA ILE A 36 1.43 -10.95 -16.97
C ILE A 36 0.29 -10.03 -17.43
N LEU A 37 -0.73 -10.57 -18.09
CA LEU A 37 -1.88 -9.79 -18.54
C LEU A 37 -2.60 -9.14 -17.35
N ALA A 38 -2.86 -9.90 -16.28
CA ALA A 38 -3.48 -9.38 -15.07
C ALA A 38 -2.62 -8.26 -14.43
N ALA A 39 -1.31 -8.46 -14.36
CA ALA A 39 -0.37 -7.46 -13.82
C ALA A 39 -0.36 -6.16 -14.63
N VAL A 40 -0.41 -6.25 -15.96
CA VAL A 40 -0.51 -5.07 -16.85
C VAL A 40 -1.83 -4.34 -16.64
N ILE A 41 -2.95 -5.06 -16.58
CA ILE A 41 -4.27 -4.46 -16.34
C ILE A 41 -4.28 -3.75 -14.99
N ILE A 42 -3.81 -4.41 -13.92
CA ILE A 42 -3.73 -3.83 -12.58
C ILE A 42 -2.83 -2.60 -12.56
N TYR A 43 -1.68 -2.64 -13.25
CA TYR A 43 -0.82 -1.47 -13.38
C TYR A 43 -1.52 -0.30 -14.06
N MET A 44 -2.19 -0.53 -15.20
CA MET A 44 -2.90 0.51 -15.94
C MET A 44 -4.04 1.12 -15.12
N VAL A 45 -4.90 0.28 -14.54
CA VAL A 45 -6.03 0.72 -13.69
C VAL A 45 -5.51 1.42 -12.45
N GLY A 46 -4.50 0.86 -11.79
CA GLY A 46 -3.89 1.44 -10.61
C GLY A 46 -3.30 2.82 -10.87
N ARG A 47 -2.51 2.99 -11.94
CA ARG A 47 -1.98 4.32 -12.33
C ARG A 47 -3.10 5.31 -12.62
N PHE A 48 -4.19 4.87 -13.24
CA PHE A 48 -5.36 5.71 -13.47
C PHE A 48 -6.02 6.14 -12.14
N LEU A 49 -6.25 5.20 -11.22
CA LEU A 49 -6.82 5.49 -9.90
C LEU A 49 -5.93 6.44 -9.09
N ILE A 50 -4.61 6.25 -9.11
CA ILE A 50 -3.67 7.16 -8.43
C ILE A 50 -3.79 8.58 -8.98
N LYS A 51 -3.89 8.75 -10.30
CA LYS A 51 -4.09 10.07 -10.91
C LYS A 51 -5.42 10.68 -10.48
N LEU A 52 -6.49 9.88 -10.44
CA LEU A 52 -7.82 10.33 -10.02
C LEU A 52 -7.82 10.80 -8.57
N ILE A 53 -7.30 9.98 -7.65
CA ILE A 53 -7.20 10.29 -6.23
C ILE A 53 -6.38 11.56 -6.01
N ASN A 54 -5.20 11.65 -6.64
CA ASN A 54 -4.37 12.85 -6.55
C ASN A 54 -5.11 14.10 -7.04
N ARG A 55 -5.84 14.01 -8.15
CA ARG A 55 -6.61 15.14 -8.68
C ARG A 55 -7.70 15.59 -7.71
N VAL A 56 -8.43 14.64 -7.11
CA VAL A 56 -9.50 14.95 -6.15
C VAL A 56 -8.92 15.58 -4.89
N VAL A 57 -7.94 14.93 -4.26
CA VAL A 57 -7.35 15.40 -3.01
C VAL A 57 -6.68 16.76 -3.20
N PHE A 58 -5.87 16.91 -4.25
CA PHE A 58 -5.15 18.15 -4.50
C PHE A 58 -6.11 19.29 -4.88
N GLY A 59 -7.12 19.02 -5.70
CA GLY A 59 -8.17 20.00 -6.00
C GLY A 59 -8.96 20.43 -4.76
N MET A 60 -9.09 19.58 -3.74
CA MET A 60 -9.68 19.97 -2.46
C MET A 60 -8.74 20.86 -1.64
N LEU A 61 -7.44 20.56 -1.60
CA LEU A 61 -6.45 21.34 -0.86
C LEU A 61 -6.30 22.76 -1.42
N GLU A 62 -6.26 22.91 -2.75
CA GLU A 62 -6.20 24.22 -3.41
C GLU A 62 -7.44 25.07 -3.09
N ARG A 63 -8.64 24.48 -3.17
CA ARG A 63 -9.90 25.18 -2.85
C ARG A 63 -9.98 25.66 -1.40
N ARG A 64 -9.27 24.99 -0.49
CA ARG A 64 -9.22 25.33 0.94
C ARG A 64 -8.10 26.30 1.28
N GLN A 65 -7.34 26.78 0.29
CA GLN A 65 -6.19 27.70 0.48
C GLN A 65 -5.17 27.17 1.51
N VAL A 66 -4.95 25.85 1.52
CA VAL A 66 -3.94 25.24 2.37
C VAL A 66 -2.55 25.75 1.96
N GLU A 67 -1.66 25.96 2.93
CA GLU A 67 -0.30 26.44 2.68
C GLU A 67 0.49 25.48 1.75
N ILE A 68 1.30 26.06 0.85
CA ILE A 68 1.95 25.34 -0.27
C ILE A 68 2.86 24.21 0.23
N SER A 69 3.60 24.43 1.30
CA SER A 69 4.50 23.43 1.91
C SER A 69 3.69 22.24 2.41
N VAL A 70 2.57 22.47 3.10
CA VAL A 70 1.65 21.40 3.55
C VAL A 70 1.07 20.63 2.36
N GLN A 71 0.67 21.32 1.30
CA GLN A 71 0.17 20.66 0.09
C GLN A 71 1.24 19.74 -0.53
N SER A 72 2.48 20.22 -0.64
CA SER A 72 3.59 19.46 -1.22
C SER A 72 3.94 18.23 -0.40
N PHE A 73 3.90 18.34 0.93
CA PHE A 73 4.12 17.25 1.87
C PHE A 73 3.04 16.17 1.72
N LEU A 74 1.76 16.56 1.79
CA LEU A 74 0.63 15.62 1.66
C LEU A 74 0.61 14.93 0.30
N ARG A 75 0.91 15.66 -0.77
CA ARG A 75 1.03 15.10 -2.12
C ARG A 75 2.14 14.06 -2.19
N SER A 76 3.29 14.34 -1.60
CA SER A 76 4.43 13.41 -1.61
C SER A 76 4.11 12.15 -0.81
N LEU A 77 3.55 12.32 0.40
CA LEU A 77 3.13 11.22 1.26
C LEU A 77 2.10 10.31 0.57
N LEU A 78 1.04 10.87 0.01
CA LEU A 78 0.01 10.10 -0.70
C LEU A 78 0.57 9.36 -1.91
N ASN A 79 1.44 10.00 -2.70
CA ASN A 79 2.04 9.35 -3.86
C ASN A 79 2.95 8.19 -3.46
N ILE A 80 3.72 8.32 -2.38
CA ILE A 80 4.56 7.24 -1.87
C ILE A 80 3.69 6.05 -1.45
N LEU A 81 2.67 6.28 -0.62
CA LEU A 81 1.78 5.22 -0.13
C LEU A 81 1.07 4.49 -1.28
N LEU A 82 0.44 5.24 -2.19
CA LEU A 82 -0.29 4.65 -3.31
C LEU A 82 0.63 3.91 -4.30
N THR A 83 1.85 4.41 -4.52
CA THR A 83 2.81 3.75 -5.41
C THR A 83 3.30 2.43 -4.81
N ILE A 84 3.58 2.39 -3.51
CA ILE A 84 3.95 1.16 -2.80
C ILE A 84 2.82 0.12 -2.93
N LEU A 85 1.57 0.51 -2.66
CA LEU A 85 0.42 -0.39 -2.80
C LEU A 85 0.25 -0.91 -4.23
N LEU A 86 0.45 -0.06 -5.23
CA LEU A 86 0.39 -0.45 -6.63
C LEU A 86 1.48 -1.47 -6.98
N ILE A 87 2.72 -1.24 -6.55
CA ILE A 87 3.84 -2.16 -6.80
C ILE A 87 3.53 -3.54 -6.19
N ILE A 88 3.08 -3.58 -4.94
CA ILE A 88 2.73 -4.84 -4.28
C ILE A 88 1.57 -5.54 -4.99
N SER A 89 0.56 -4.79 -5.45
CA SER A 89 -0.58 -5.34 -6.19
C SER A 89 -0.15 -5.97 -7.52
N VAL A 90 0.77 -5.32 -8.25
CA VAL A 90 1.34 -5.85 -9.50
C VAL A 90 2.18 -7.11 -9.23
N ILE A 91 3.00 -7.11 -8.18
CA ILE A 91 3.79 -8.28 -7.76
C ILE A 91 2.86 -9.46 -7.40
N GLY A 92 1.77 -9.20 -6.67
CA GLY A 92 0.77 -10.21 -6.34
C GLY A 92 0.07 -10.78 -7.58
N ALA A 93 -0.25 -9.94 -8.57
CA ALA A 93 -0.86 -10.35 -9.82
C ALA A 93 0.06 -11.28 -10.66
N LEU A 94 1.38 -11.10 -10.55
CA LEU A 94 2.38 -11.99 -11.13
C LEU A 94 2.47 -13.37 -10.44
N GLY A 95 1.68 -13.61 -9.39
CA GLY A 95 1.66 -14.87 -8.65
C GLY A 95 2.68 -14.94 -7.51
N VAL A 96 3.34 -13.83 -7.18
CA VAL A 96 4.29 -13.77 -6.06
C VAL A 96 3.53 -13.56 -4.75
N ASN A 97 3.91 -14.30 -3.71
CA ASN A 97 3.32 -14.14 -2.38
C ASN A 97 3.68 -12.77 -1.77
N THR A 98 2.67 -11.96 -1.47
CA THR A 98 2.82 -10.60 -0.93
C THR A 98 2.82 -10.52 0.61
N THR A 99 2.67 -11.63 1.32
CA THR A 99 2.57 -11.65 2.80
C THR A 99 3.82 -11.04 3.47
N SER A 100 5.02 -11.33 2.96
CA SER A 100 6.25 -10.75 3.52
C SER A 100 6.32 -9.23 3.33
N PHE A 101 5.79 -8.71 2.20
CA PHE A 101 5.69 -7.27 1.97
C PHE A 101 4.66 -6.63 2.92
N ALA A 102 3.52 -7.31 3.15
CA ALA A 102 2.53 -6.84 4.10
C ALA A 102 3.10 -6.78 5.53
N ALA A 103 3.88 -7.77 5.94
CA ALA A 103 4.57 -7.78 7.23
C ALA A 103 5.58 -6.62 7.35
N LEU A 104 6.36 -6.36 6.30
CA LEU A 104 7.31 -5.23 6.25
C LEU A 104 6.58 -3.88 6.34
N LEU A 105 5.48 -3.71 5.61
CA LEU A 105 4.69 -2.48 5.68
C LEU A 105 4.02 -2.29 7.04
N ALA A 106 3.55 -3.37 7.65
CA ALA A 106 2.99 -3.32 8.99
C ALA A 106 4.04 -2.87 10.00
N SER A 107 5.26 -3.43 9.97
CA SER A 107 6.34 -3.02 10.87
C SER A 107 6.80 -1.59 10.63
N ALA A 108 6.97 -1.18 9.36
CA ALA A 108 7.29 0.20 9.01
C ALA A 108 6.20 1.19 9.47
N GLY A 109 4.92 0.83 9.28
CA GLY A 109 3.78 1.61 9.72
C GLY A 109 3.74 1.79 11.24
N VAL A 110 4.04 0.73 11.99
CA VAL A 110 4.18 0.80 13.46
C VAL A 110 5.33 1.73 13.84
N ALA A 111 6.51 1.58 13.23
CA ALA A 111 7.67 2.42 13.54
C ALA A 111 7.40 3.91 13.27
N ILE A 112 6.82 4.24 12.10
CA ILE A 112 6.45 5.61 11.76
C ILE A 112 5.36 6.13 12.70
N GLY A 113 4.35 5.32 13.01
CA GLY A 113 3.28 5.67 13.94
C GLY A 113 3.80 5.96 15.34
N MET A 114 4.74 5.14 15.85
CA MET A 114 5.39 5.38 17.12
C MET A 114 6.23 6.67 17.10
N ALA A 115 6.95 6.94 16.01
CA ALA A 115 7.70 8.18 15.85
C ALA A 115 6.78 9.43 15.87
N LEU A 116 5.56 9.33 15.34
CA LEU A 116 4.58 10.42 15.33
C LEU A 116 3.65 10.43 16.55
N SER A 117 3.75 9.44 17.45
CA SER A 117 2.79 9.23 18.54
C SER A 117 2.68 10.43 19.50
N GLY A 118 3.80 11.08 19.83
CA GLY A 118 3.80 12.26 20.71
C GLY A 118 3.09 13.46 20.07
N HIS A 119 3.31 13.70 18.77
CA HIS A 119 2.63 14.79 18.05
C HIS A 119 1.12 14.57 17.97
N LEU A 120 0.69 13.32 17.73
CA LEU A 120 -0.73 12.96 17.69
C LEU A 120 -1.39 13.04 19.08
N GLN A 121 -0.68 12.68 20.14
CA GLN A 121 -1.18 12.83 21.52
C GLN A 121 -1.43 14.30 21.87
N ASN A 122 -0.50 15.19 21.52
CA ASN A 122 -0.66 16.63 21.74
C ASN A 122 -1.84 17.19 20.94
N PHE A 123 -1.97 16.81 19.66
CA PHE A 123 -3.10 17.19 18.81
C PHE A 123 -4.44 16.72 19.38
N ALA A 124 -4.53 15.46 19.82
CA ALA A 124 -5.74 14.89 20.39
C ALA A 124 -6.12 15.58 21.71
N GLY A 125 -5.13 15.87 22.57
CA GLY A 125 -5.34 16.63 23.80
C GLY A 125 -5.92 18.02 23.52
N GLY A 126 -5.36 18.74 22.55
CA GLY A 126 -5.89 20.04 22.11
C GLY A 126 -7.32 19.95 21.59
N LEU A 127 -7.64 18.94 20.77
CA LEU A 127 -8.99 18.74 20.23
C LEU A 127 -10.02 18.43 21.33
N VAL A 128 -9.67 17.60 22.32
CA VAL A 128 -10.56 17.29 23.46
C VAL A 128 -10.92 18.57 24.22
N VAL A 129 -9.95 19.45 24.45
CA VAL A 129 -10.20 20.73 25.11
C VAL A 129 -11.13 21.61 24.28
N LEU A 130 -10.93 21.69 22.96
CA LEU A 130 -11.77 22.52 22.09
C LEU A 130 -13.21 22.02 21.97
N VAL A 131 -13.40 20.70 21.91
CA VAL A 131 -14.71 20.06 21.73
C VAL A 131 -15.50 20.04 23.04
N PHE A 132 -14.89 19.55 24.12
CA PHE A 132 -15.58 19.36 25.40
C PHE A 132 -15.49 20.56 26.33
N LYS A 133 -14.58 21.50 26.06
CA LYS A 133 -14.34 22.72 26.85
C LYS A 133 -14.36 22.47 28.37
N PRO A 134 -13.55 21.52 28.88
CA PRO A 134 -13.45 21.29 30.33
C PRO A 134 -12.96 22.53 31.10
N TYR A 135 -12.23 23.41 30.40
CA TYR A 135 -11.84 24.75 30.81
C TYR A 135 -11.76 25.64 29.57
N LYS A 136 -11.86 26.96 29.77
CA LYS A 136 -11.84 27.98 28.72
C LYS A 136 -10.78 29.04 29.01
N VAL A 137 -10.46 29.83 27.99
CA VAL A 137 -9.60 31.01 28.13
C VAL A 137 -10.18 31.94 29.20
N GLY A 138 -9.34 32.32 30.17
CA GLY A 138 -9.71 33.11 31.34
C GLY A 138 -9.96 32.30 32.62
N ASP A 139 -10.07 30.97 32.54
CA ASP A 139 -10.22 30.15 33.74
C ASP A 139 -8.89 30.04 34.49
N TYR A 140 -8.94 30.09 35.83
CA TYR A 140 -7.79 29.77 36.68
C TYR A 140 -7.81 28.27 36.98
N ILE A 141 -6.77 27.55 36.57
CA ILE A 141 -6.67 26.09 36.67
C ILE A 141 -5.36 25.68 37.35
N GLU A 142 -5.36 24.48 37.93
CA GLU A 142 -4.16 23.83 38.46
C GLU A 142 -3.98 22.47 37.78
N ALA A 143 -2.80 22.25 37.21
CA ALA A 143 -2.43 21.00 36.55
C ALA A 143 -0.96 20.67 36.80
N GLN A 144 -0.66 19.41 37.13
CA GLN A 144 0.72 18.93 37.38
C GLN A 144 1.51 19.82 38.36
N SER A 145 0.86 20.28 39.44
CA SER A 145 1.43 21.17 40.46
C SER A 145 1.79 22.57 39.96
N VAL A 146 1.23 23.00 38.82
CA VAL A 146 1.34 24.37 38.28
C VAL A 146 -0.05 25.00 38.26
N ALA A 147 -0.19 26.19 38.82
CA ALA A 147 -1.45 26.95 38.85
C ALA A 147 -1.33 28.28 38.08
N GLY A 148 -2.38 28.66 37.35
CA GLY A 148 -2.39 29.89 36.56
C GLY A 148 -3.68 30.09 35.76
N THR A 149 -3.79 31.24 35.10
CA THR A 149 -4.94 31.57 34.24
C THR A 149 -4.68 31.16 32.80
N VAL A 150 -5.63 30.47 32.17
CA VAL A 150 -5.55 30.03 30.77
C VAL A 150 -5.58 31.26 29.85
N ARG A 151 -4.47 31.48 29.12
CA ARG A 151 -4.36 32.60 28.17
C ARG A 151 -4.84 32.25 26.77
N GLU A 152 -4.49 31.05 26.28
CA GLU A 152 -4.80 30.59 24.93
C GLU A 152 -4.77 29.06 24.89
N ILE A 153 -5.49 28.48 23.93
CA ILE A 153 -5.50 27.03 23.65
C ILE A 153 -5.09 26.86 22.19
N GLN A 154 -3.93 26.26 21.95
CA GLN A 154 -3.36 26.02 20.63
C GLN A 154 -3.25 24.51 20.36
N ILE A 155 -3.14 24.13 19.08
CA ILE A 155 -3.01 22.76 18.59
C ILE A 155 -1.62 22.57 17.98
#